data_AF-Q7P7L9-F1
#
_entry.id   AF-Q7P7L9-F1
#
_cell.length_a   1.000
_cell.length_b   1.000
_cell.length_c   1.000
_cell.angle_alpha   90.00
_cell.angle_beta   90.00
_cell.angle_gamma   90.00
#
_symmetry.space_group_name_H-M   'P 1'
#
loop_
_entity.id
_entity.type
_entity.pdbx_description
1 polymer ?
#
loop_
_entity_poly.entity_id
_entity_poly.type
_entity_poly.pdbx_seq_one_letter_code
_entity_poly.pdbx_strand_id
1 'polypeptide(L)'
;MSNHVIIKGKNDRLVIALNPDIDFLDLCDILKTKILEAKDFIGNSRMAIEFSGRTLTNEEENKLIGIITDNSDIVISYIFSKRADSEEENIDLDHLNPLIEEGKTHFYRGTLRSGSKIESDGNVVVLGDVNPSSIIKARGNVIVLGHLNGTVYAGLGGDDRAFIAAIYFKSYFNYYWV
;
A
#
# COMPACT_ATOMS: atom_id res chain seq x y z
N MET A 1 -20.00 -32.19 5.76
CA MET A 1 -20.17 -30.73 5.88
C MET A 1 -20.08 -30.15 4.49
N SER A 2 -21.10 -29.43 4.05
CA SER A 2 -21.14 -28.92 2.69
C SER A 2 -20.16 -27.76 2.52
N ASN A 3 -19.30 -27.87 1.49
CA ASN A 3 -18.21 -26.93 1.18
C ASN A 3 -18.74 -25.65 0.48
N HIS A 4 -19.70 -24.95 1.11
CA HIS A 4 -20.28 -23.73 0.52
C HIS A 4 -19.43 -22.47 0.75
N VAL A 5 -18.63 -22.47 1.82
CA VAL A 5 -17.58 -21.46 2.07
C VAL A 5 -16.29 -22.21 2.36
N ILE A 6 -15.23 -21.93 1.60
CA ILE A 6 -13.91 -22.54 1.79
C ILE A 6 -12.90 -21.43 2.07
N ILE A 7 -12.15 -21.58 3.16
CA ILE A 7 -11.09 -20.65 3.54
C ILE A 7 -9.74 -21.34 3.28
N LYS A 8 -8.87 -20.70 2.50
CA LYS A 8 -7.52 -21.18 2.19
C LYS A 8 -6.49 -20.09 2.49
N GLY A 9 -5.53 -20.38 3.36
CA GLY A 9 -4.37 -19.51 3.57
C GLY A 9 -3.35 -19.65 2.44
N LYS A 10 -2.82 -18.53 1.97
CA LYS A 10 -1.60 -18.41 1.15
C LYS A 10 -0.59 -17.50 1.86
N ASN A 11 0.63 -17.40 1.34
CA ASN A 11 1.71 -16.62 1.97
C ASN A 11 1.37 -15.14 2.18
N ASP A 12 0.57 -14.54 1.30
CA ASP A 12 0.25 -13.10 1.26
C ASP A 12 -1.25 -12.78 1.46
N ARG A 13 -2.13 -13.79 1.40
CA ARG A 13 -3.58 -13.59 1.37
C ARG A 13 -4.38 -14.75 1.94
N LEU A 14 -5.61 -14.45 2.38
CA LEU A 14 -6.64 -15.43 2.70
C LEU A 14 -7.66 -15.50 1.56
N VAL A 15 -7.80 -16.67 0.93
CA VAL A 15 -8.77 -16.89 -0.14
C VAL A 15 -10.04 -17.47 0.45
N ILE A 16 -11.16 -16.76 0.26
CA ILE A 16 -12.51 -17.14 0.68
C ILE A 16 -13.31 -17.47 -0.58
N ALA A 17 -13.45 -18.75 -0.87
CA ALA A 17 -14.25 -19.22 -2.00
C ALA A 17 -15.70 -19.42 -1.56
N LEU A 18 -16.62 -18.71 -2.22
CA LEU A 18 -18.05 -18.66 -1.96
C LEU A 18 -18.79 -19.42 -3.05
N ASN A 19 -19.76 -20.25 -2.66
CA ASN A 19 -20.60 -20.97 -3.60
C ASN A 19 -21.67 -20.02 -4.21
N PRO A 20 -21.79 -19.92 -5.54
CA PRO A 20 -22.74 -19.02 -6.19
C PRO A 20 -24.20 -19.50 -6.13
N ASP A 21 -24.44 -20.79 -5.87
CA ASP A 21 -25.78 -21.40 -5.89
C ASP A 21 -26.53 -21.28 -4.56
N ILE A 22 -25.89 -20.70 -3.54
CA ILE A 22 -26.44 -20.58 -2.17
C ILE A 22 -26.93 -19.16 -1.91
N ASP A 23 -27.89 -18.97 -1.00
CA ASP A 23 -28.30 -17.62 -0.62
C ASP A 23 -27.16 -16.87 0.08
N PHE A 24 -27.08 -15.56 -0.14
CA PHE A 24 -26.01 -14.75 0.42
C PHE A 24 -26.04 -14.68 1.96
N LEU A 25 -27.23 -14.69 2.57
CA LEU A 25 -27.36 -14.70 4.03
C LEU A 25 -26.86 -16.01 4.62
N ASP A 26 -27.15 -17.14 3.96
CA ASP A 26 -26.61 -18.44 4.38
C ASP A 26 -25.08 -18.45 4.28
N LEU A 27 -24.49 -17.86 3.22
CA LEU A 27 -23.03 -17.72 3.11
C LEU A 27 -22.44 -16.86 4.25
N CYS A 28 -23.13 -15.80 4.67
CA CYS A 28 -22.71 -14.96 5.79
C CYS A 28 -22.62 -15.77 7.09
N ASP A 29 -23.64 -16.58 7.39
CA ASP A 29 -23.68 -17.40 8.60
C ASP A 29 -22.59 -18.46 8.59
N ILE A 30 -22.40 -19.15 7.45
CA ILE A 30 -21.34 -20.16 7.29
C ILE A 30 -19.96 -19.51 7.41
N LEU A 31 -19.73 -18.34 6.81
CA LEU A 31 -18.46 -17.63 6.90
C LEU A 31 -18.17 -17.23 8.35
N LYS A 32 -19.16 -16.69 9.06
CA LYS A 32 -19.00 -16.30 10.46
C LYS A 32 -18.58 -17.47 11.33
N THR A 33 -19.24 -18.62 11.19
CA THR A 33 -18.87 -19.85 11.92
C THR A 33 -17.42 -20.24 11.62
N LYS A 34 -17.01 -20.26 10.35
CA LYS A 34 -15.65 -20.66 9.96
C LYS A 34 -14.58 -19.69 10.42
N ILE A 35 -14.84 -18.38 10.42
CA ILE A 35 -13.90 -17.38 10.92
C ILE A 35 -13.74 -17.50 12.44
N LEU A 36 -14.83 -17.72 13.18
CA LEU A 36 -14.77 -17.94 14.62
C LEU A 36 -13.98 -19.21 14.97
N GLU A 37 -14.20 -20.30 14.24
CA GLU A 37 -13.45 -21.56 14.42
C GLU A 37 -11.96 -21.40 14.09
N ALA A 38 -11.62 -20.55 13.12
CA ALA A 38 -10.25 -20.32 12.69
C ALA A 38 -9.55 -19.18 13.44
N LYS A 39 -10.23 -18.47 14.35
CA LYS A 39 -9.73 -17.26 15.02
C LYS A 39 -8.35 -17.48 15.65
N ASP A 40 -8.20 -18.59 16.40
CA ASP A 40 -6.95 -18.92 17.09
C ASP A 40 -5.81 -19.32 16.14
N PHE A 41 -6.15 -19.76 14.93
CA PHE A 41 -5.17 -20.16 13.90
C PHE A 41 -4.71 -18.98 13.03
N ILE A 42 -5.58 -17.99 12.82
CA ILE A 42 -5.32 -16.88 11.91
C ILE A 42 -4.50 -15.75 12.59
N GLY A 43 -4.60 -15.63 13.92
CA GLY A 43 -3.78 -14.71 14.72
C GLY A 43 -3.91 -13.24 14.33
N ASN A 44 -3.10 -12.39 14.96
CA ASN A 44 -3.00 -10.96 14.60
C ASN A 44 -2.09 -10.80 13.37
N SER A 45 -2.69 -10.99 12.20
CA SER A 45 -2.00 -10.98 10.91
C SER A 45 -2.53 -9.84 10.03
N ARG A 46 -1.60 -9.10 9.42
CA ARG A 46 -1.92 -8.14 8.36
C ARG A 46 -1.82 -8.85 7.02
N MET A 47 -2.93 -9.04 6.32
CA MET A 47 -2.99 -9.78 5.05
C MET A 47 -4.08 -9.27 4.11
N ALA A 48 -3.99 -9.65 2.84
CA ALA A 48 -5.06 -9.39 1.88
C ALA A 48 -6.15 -10.47 1.94
N ILE A 49 -7.38 -10.11 1.56
CA ILE A 49 -8.51 -11.05 1.43
C ILE A 49 -8.89 -11.17 -0.04
N GLU A 50 -9.14 -12.39 -0.52
CA GLU A 50 -9.62 -12.66 -1.88
C GLU A 50 -10.96 -13.39 -1.82
N PHE A 51 -12.04 -12.74 -2.26
CA PHE A 51 -13.34 -13.37 -2.48
C PHE A 51 -13.40 -13.96 -3.89
N SER A 52 -13.69 -15.25 -3.99
CA SER A 52 -13.75 -15.98 -5.26
C SER A 52 -14.98 -16.89 -5.34
N GLY A 53 -15.27 -17.42 -6.53
CA GLY A 53 -16.37 -18.37 -6.75
C GLY A 53 -17.76 -17.76 -6.88
N ARG A 54 -17.97 -16.52 -6.42
CA ARG A 54 -19.21 -15.77 -6.55
C ARG A 54 -18.93 -14.30 -6.85
N THR A 55 -19.69 -13.72 -7.78
CA THR A 55 -19.69 -12.27 -8.04
C THR A 55 -20.43 -11.57 -6.91
N LEU A 56 -19.85 -10.51 -6.36
CA LEU A 56 -20.43 -9.77 -5.23
C LEU A 56 -20.79 -8.34 -5.63
N THR A 57 -21.88 -7.84 -5.05
CA THR A 57 -22.14 -6.41 -4.97
C THR A 57 -21.27 -5.75 -3.90
N ASN A 58 -21.14 -4.43 -3.95
CA ASN A 58 -20.40 -3.68 -2.92
C ASN A 58 -20.99 -3.87 -1.51
N GLU A 59 -22.32 -3.99 -1.40
CA GLU A 59 -23.01 -4.20 -0.12
C GLU A 59 -22.70 -5.59 0.45
N GLU A 60 -22.72 -6.62 -0.40
CA GLU A 60 -22.38 -7.98 -0.02
C GLU A 60 -20.90 -8.09 0.41
N GLU A 61 -19.98 -7.51 -0.37
CA GLU A 61 -18.55 -7.47 -0.06
C GLU A 61 -18.31 -6.81 1.30
N ASN A 62 -18.87 -5.63 1.53
CA ASN A 62 -18.75 -4.90 2.80
C ASN A 62 -19.28 -5.72 3.99
N LYS A 63 -20.37 -6.48 3.80
CA LYS A 63 -20.93 -7.32 4.86
C LYS A 63 -20.02 -8.50 5.20
N LEU A 64 -19.42 -9.15 4.19
CA LEU A 64 -18.46 -10.24 4.42
C LEU A 64 -17.18 -9.72 5.08
N ILE A 65 -16.69 -8.53 4.69
CA ILE A 65 -15.56 -7.86 5.35
C ILE A 65 -15.86 -7.63 6.81
N GLY A 66 -17.03 -7.07 7.13
CA GLY A 66 -17.47 -6.86 8.52
C GLY A 66 -17.48 -8.15 9.33
N ILE A 67 -17.99 -9.25 8.76
CA ILE A 67 -17.96 -10.56 9.43
C ILE A 67 -16.52 -10.98 9.76
N ILE A 68 -15.57 -10.79 8.86
CA ILE A 68 -14.18 -11.15 9.09
C ILE A 68 -13.58 -10.28 10.20
N THR A 69 -13.72 -8.95 10.10
CA THR A 69 -13.10 -8.00 11.05
C THR A 69 -13.73 -8.04 12.44
N ASP A 70 -15.02 -8.32 12.54
CA ASP A 70 -15.74 -8.35 13.82
C ASP A 70 -15.47 -9.66 14.60
N ASN A 71 -15.05 -10.71 13.90
CA ASN A 71 -14.90 -12.05 14.48
C ASN A 71 -13.46 -12.58 14.47
N SER A 72 -12.48 -11.76 14.05
CA SER A 72 -11.05 -12.10 14.03
C SER A 72 -10.17 -10.89 14.29
N ASP A 73 -8.89 -11.13 14.59
CA ASP A 73 -7.90 -10.06 14.79
C ASP A 73 -7.14 -9.74 13.48
N ILE A 74 -7.74 -10.03 12.33
CA ILE A 74 -7.13 -9.80 11.01
C ILE A 74 -7.15 -8.30 10.69
N VAL A 75 -6.00 -7.77 10.29
CA VAL A 75 -5.89 -6.43 9.71
C VAL A 75 -5.87 -6.57 8.18
N ILE A 76 -7.00 -6.27 7.55
CA ILE A 76 -7.14 -6.40 6.09
C ILE A 76 -6.34 -5.28 5.40
N SER A 77 -5.31 -5.65 4.63
CA SER A 77 -4.50 -4.68 3.88
C SER A 77 -5.07 -4.36 2.51
N TYR A 78 -5.75 -5.31 1.87
CA TYR A 78 -6.32 -5.19 0.52
C TYR A 78 -7.41 -6.24 0.30
N ILE A 79 -8.36 -5.97 -0.61
CA ILE A 79 -9.46 -6.88 -0.97
C ILE A 79 -9.46 -7.13 -2.48
N PHE A 80 -9.48 -8.40 -2.87
CA PHE A 80 -9.67 -8.85 -4.25
C PHE A 80 -11.06 -9.47 -4.37
N SER A 81 -11.88 -9.02 -5.32
CA SER A 81 -13.18 -9.63 -5.63
C SER A 81 -13.52 -9.41 -7.10
N LYS A 82 -14.26 -10.35 -7.70
CA LYS A 82 -14.87 -10.13 -9.02
C LYS A 82 -16.19 -9.39 -8.79
N ARG A 83 -16.24 -8.11 -9.14
CA ARG A 83 -17.45 -7.27 -8.96
C ARG A 83 -18.40 -7.45 -10.13
N ALA A 84 -19.70 -7.34 -9.85
CA ALA A 84 -20.74 -7.45 -10.88
C ALA A 84 -20.67 -6.35 -11.94
N ASP A 85 -20.09 -5.19 -11.57
CA ASP A 85 -20.08 -3.98 -12.39
C ASP A 85 -18.76 -3.77 -13.15
N SER A 86 -17.82 -4.71 -13.07
CA SER A 86 -16.54 -4.64 -13.80
C SER A 86 -16.59 -5.60 -14.98
N GLU A 87 -16.82 -5.04 -16.18
CA GLU A 87 -16.40 -5.67 -17.43
C GLU A 87 -14.94 -6.10 -17.27
N GLU A 88 -14.64 -7.33 -17.70
CA GLU A 88 -13.36 -8.01 -17.47
C GLU A 88 -12.19 -7.23 -18.09
N GLU A 89 -11.62 -6.28 -17.36
CA GLU A 89 -10.20 -5.97 -17.54
C GLU A 89 -9.44 -7.17 -16.96
N ASN A 90 -8.86 -7.97 -17.86
CA ASN A 90 -7.68 -8.76 -17.56
C ASN A 90 -6.59 -7.79 -17.12
N ILE A 91 -6.65 -7.33 -15.87
CA ILE A 91 -5.54 -6.62 -15.27
C ILE A 91 -4.51 -7.69 -15.02
N ASP A 92 -3.50 -7.71 -15.88
CA ASP A 92 -2.31 -8.53 -15.72
C ASP A 92 -1.70 -8.23 -14.34
N LEU A 93 -1.98 -9.13 -13.39
CA LEU A 93 -1.62 -8.98 -11.98
C LEU A 93 -0.10 -8.95 -11.78
N ASP A 94 0.70 -9.35 -12.78
CA ASP A 94 2.15 -9.23 -12.77
C ASP A 94 2.63 -7.77 -12.98
N HIS A 95 1.76 -6.90 -13.49
CA HIS A 95 2.05 -5.46 -13.67
C HIS A 95 1.45 -4.56 -12.59
N LEU A 96 0.52 -5.08 -11.79
CA LEU A 96 0.12 -4.47 -10.53
C LEU A 96 1.13 -4.84 -9.44
N ASN A 97 2.29 -4.17 -9.46
CA ASN A 97 3.01 -3.85 -8.24
C ASN A 97 2.36 -2.56 -7.68
N PRO A 98 1.30 -2.58 -6.85
CA PRO A 98 0.73 -1.34 -6.32
C PRO A 98 1.50 -0.87 -5.07
N LEU A 99 2.53 -1.61 -4.68
CA LEU A 99 3.49 -1.23 -3.67
C LEU A 99 4.81 -1.07 -4.40
N ILE A 100 5.11 0.13 -4.88
CA ILE A 100 6.52 0.52 -4.91
C ILE A 100 6.91 0.44 -3.45
N GLU A 101 7.55 -0.65 -3.04
CA GLU A 101 8.17 -0.79 -1.73
C GLU A 101 9.38 0.14 -1.73
N GLU A 102 9.08 1.45 -1.69
CA GLU A 102 10.05 2.50 -1.44
C GLU A 102 10.67 2.17 -0.09
N GLY A 103 11.99 1.95 -0.09
CA GLY A 103 12.72 1.52 1.10
C GLY A 103 12.66 2.52 2.25
N LYS A 104 13.68 2.49 3.12
CA LYS A 104 13.76 3.40 4.29
C LYS A 104 13.46 4.85 3.89
N THR A 105 12.43 5.47 4.47
CA THR A 105 12.02 6.83 4.11
C THR A 105 12.10 7.75 5.33
N HIS A 106 12.87 8.83 5.21
CA HIS A 106 13.03 9.84 6.25
C HIS A 106 12.04 10.99 6.03
N PHE A 107 11.07 11.15 6.93
CA PHE A 107 10.14 12.27 6.91
C PHE A 107 10.65 13.42 7.79
N TYR A 108 10.81 14.61 7.20
CA TYR A 108 11.11 15.85 7.91
C TYR A 108 9.90 16.78 7.87
N ARG A 109 9.43 17.21 9.04
CA ARG A 109 8.29 18.14 9.16
C ARG A 109 8.78 19.53 9.51
N GLY A 110 8.54 20.48 8.61
CA GLY A 110 8.94 21.88 8.76
C GLY A 110 9.88 22.37 7.67
N THR A 111 10.29 23.63 7.78
CA THR A 111 11.19 24.27 6.83
C THR A 111 12.66 23.96 7.16
N LEU A 112 13.40 23.39 6.21
CA LEU A 112 14.86 23.33 6.32
C LEU A 112 15.40 24.76 6.19
N ARG A 113 16.05 25.25 7.24
CA ARG A 113 16.66 26.57 7.27
C ARG A 113 18.08 26.53 6.72
N SER A 114 18.60 27.67 6.28
CA SER A 114 19.95 27.79 5.73
C SER A 114 21.00 27.20 6.65
N GLY A 115 21.88 26.36 6.09
CA GLY A 115 22.90 25.61 6.83
C GLY A 115 22.44 24.24 7.33
N SER A 116 21.13 23.93 7.28
CA SER A 116 20.64 22.59 7.64
C SER A 116 21.06 21.53 6.64
N LYS A 117 21.37 20.33 7.15
CA LYS A 117 21.78 19.18 6.35
C LYS A 117 20.97 17.94 6.74
N ILE A 118 20.44 17.23 5.74
CA ILE A 118 19.83 15.91 5.89
C ILE A 118 20.61 14.91 5.03
N GLU A 119 21.03 13.80 5.63
CA GLU A 119 21.63 12.65 4.93
C GLU A 119 20.82 11.39 5.25
N SER A 120 20.42 10.64 4.22
CA SER A 120 19.59 9.44 4.35
C SER A 120 20.09 8.31 3.43
N ASP A 121 20.15 7.10 3.98
CA ASP A 121 20.46 5.87 3.24
C ASP A 121 19.30 5.33 2.38
N GLY A 122 18.15 6.03 2.39
CA GLY A 122 17.03 5.74 1.52
C GLY A 122 16.39 7.03 1.03
N ASN A 123 15.07 7.13 1.09
CA ASN A 123 14.30 8.27 0.59
C ASN A 123 14.21 9.40 1.63
N VAL A 124 13.87 10.60 1.15
CA VAL A 124 13.57 11.76 2.00
C VAL A 124 12.28 12.42 1.54
N VAL A 125 11.39 12.68 2.51
CA VAL A 125 10.18 13.50 2.28
C VAL A 125 10.21 14.71 3.20
N VAL A 126 10.15 15.90 2.63
CA VAL A 126 10.08 17.17 3.37
C VAL A 126 8.65 17.70 3.30
N LEU A 127 8.00 17.78 4.46
CA LEU A 127 6.71 18.44 4.66
C LEU A 127 6.95 19.92 5.01
N GLY A 128 7.36 20.71 4.01
CA GLY A 128 7.73 22.12 4.15
C GLY A 128 8.69 22.59 3.07
N ASP A 129 9.22 23.79 3.25
CA ASP A 129 10.18 24.38 2.30
C ASP A 129 11.63 23.97 2.60
N VAL A 130 12.46 24.04 1.58
CA VAL A 130 13.92 23.90 1.69
C VAL A 130 14.54 25.23 1.30
N ASN A 131 15.03 25.97 2.29
CA ASN A 131 15.60 27.29 2.05
C ASN A 131 17.01 27.20 1.41
N PRO A 132 17.48 28.30 0.79
CA PRO A 132 18.84 28.38 0.25
C PRO A 132 19.89 27.93 1.25
N SER A 133 20.98 27.35 0.74
CA SER A 133 22.09 26.81 1.55
C SER A 133 21.73 25.64 2.48
N SER A 134 20.52 25.08 2.37
CA SER A 134 20.21 23.76 2.95
C SER A 134 20.67 22.66 1.99
N ILE A 135 21.09 21.53 2.52
CA ILE A 135 21.57 20.39 1.72
C ILE A 135 20.79 19.12 2.10
N ILE A 136 20.24 18.44 1.10
CA ILE A 136 19.64 17.11 1.26
C ILE A 136 20.43 16.12 0.42
N LYS A 137 20.82 15.00 1.01
CA LYS A 137 21.50 13.89 0.34
C LYS A 137 20.76 12.58 0.64
N ALA A 138 20.26 11.94 -0.40
CA ALA A 138 19.51 10.70 -0.31
C ALA A 138 20.09 9.66 -1.26
N ARG A 139 20.16 8.41 -0.81
CA ARG A 139 20.47 7.28 -1.70
C ARG A 139 19.30 6.88 -2.59
N GLY A 140 18.07 7.16 -2.15
CA GLY A 140 16.84 6.98 -2.93
C GLY A 140 16.24 8.32 -3.38
N ASN A 141 14.92 8.38 -3.41
CA ASN A 141 14.11 9.50 -3.88
C ASN A 141 14.05 10.67 -2.90
N VAL A 142 13.83 11.89 -3.42
CA VAL A 142 13.57 13.07 -2.60
C VAL A 142 12.29 13.77 -3.05
N ILE A 143 11.35 13.96 -2.12
CA ILE A 143 10.09 14.67 -2.37
C ILE A 143 10.01 15.87 -1.41
N VAL A 144 9.82 17.06 -1.96
CA VAL A 144 9.64 18.30 -1.19
C VAL A 144 8.24 18.84 -1.41
N LEU A 145 7.40 18.74 -0.38
CA LEU A 145 6.03 19.26 -0.39
C LEU A 145 6.02 20.76 -0.05
N GLY A 146 6.77 21.55 -0.84
CA GLY A 146 6.99 22.98 -0.67
C GLY A 146 7.93 23.55 -1.74
N HIS A 147 8.57 24.69 -1.44
CA HIS A 147 9.58 25.32 -2.28
C HIS A 147 10.95 24.69 -2.08
N LEU A 148 11.55 24.25 -3.17
CA LEU A 148 12.93 23.75 -3.19
C LEU A 148 13.88 24.85 -3.67
N ASN A 149 14.54 25.53 -2.72
CA ASN A 149 15.56 26.55 -2.97
C ASN A 149 16.98 26.14 -2.54
N GLY A 150 17.12 25.00 -1.84
CA GLY A 150 18.40 24.44 -1.42
C GLY A 150 18.98 23.44 -2.44
N THR A 151 20.09 22.79 -2.08
CA THR A 151 20.77 21.80 -2.93
C THR A 151 20.34 20.39 -2.55
N VAL A 152 19.90 19.59 -3.51
CA VAL A 152 19.44 18.22 -3.28
C VAL A 152 20.17 17.24 -4.17
N TYR A 153 20.58 16.12 -3.58
CA TYR A 153 21.14 14.96 -4.27
C TYR A 153 20.25 13.75 -3.96
N ALA A 154 19.81 13.06 -5.01
CA ALA A 154 19.07 11.79 -4.95
C ALA A 154 19.88 10.71 -5.69
N GLY A 155 19.55 9.44 -5.45
CA GLY A 155 20.23 8.32 -6.14
C GLY A 155 21.69 8.12 -5.73
N LEU A 156 22.12 8.67 -4.59
CA LEU A 156 23.50 8.52 -4.12
C LEU A 156 23.83 7.04 -3.90
N GLY A 157 24.87 6.56 -4.59
CA GLY A 157 25.21 5.13 -4.59
C GLY A 157 24.72 4.36 -5.82
N GLY A 158 24.29 5.07 -6.87
CA GLY A 158 24.18 4.52 -8.23
C GLY A 158 22.78 4.12 -8.67
N ASP A 159 21.73 4.61 -7.99
CA ASP A 159 20.35 4.41 -8.46
C ASP A 159 19.98 5.50 -9.47
N ASP A 160 20.09 5.16 -10.75
CA ASP A 160 19.79 6.06 -11.88
C ASP A 160 18.29 6.29 -12.09
N ARG A 161 17.43 5.54 -11.39
CA ARG A 161 15.97 5.69 -11.40
C ARG A 161 15.47 6.62 -10.30
N ALA A 162 16.35 7.03 -9.38
CA ALA A 162 15.96 7.94 -8.31
C ALA A 162 15.60 9.33 -8.86
N PHE A 163 14.61 9.96 -8.25
CA PHE A 163 14.10 11.26 -8.70
C PHE A 163 14.01 12.28 -7.56
N ILE A 164 13.95 13.55 -7.97
CA ILE A 164 13.68 14.69 -7.08
C ILE A 164 12.39 15.35 -7.57
N ALA A 165 11.40 15.46 -6.69
CA ALA A 165 10.14 16.15 -6.95
C ALA A 165 9.93 17.28 -5.93
N ALA A 166 9.35 18.40 -6.38
CA ALA A 166 8.94 19.48 -5.51
C ALA A 166 7.67 20.16 -6.06
N ILE A 167 6.85 20.75 -5.18
CA ILE A 167 5.68 21.56 -5.60
C ILE A 167 6.17 22.79 -6.37
N TYR A 168 7.22 23.44 -5.88
CA TYR A 168 7.87 24.56 -6.56
C TYR A 168 9.37 24.34 -6.68
N PHE A 169 9.85 24.22 -7.92
CA PHE A 169 11.27 24.14 -8.24
C PHE A 169 11.83 25.52 -8.53
N LYS A 170 12.85 25.95 -7.76
CA LYS A 170 13.64 27.12 -8.14
C LYS A 170 15.00 26.66 -8.64
N SER A 171 15.13 26.53 -9.96
CA SER A 171 16.38 26.06 -10.55
C SER A 171 17.46 27.14 -10.47
N TYR A 172 18.43 26.94 -9.58
CA TYR A 172 19.75 27.54 -9.73
C TYR A 172 20.65 26.48 -10.37
N PHE A 173 20.67 26.41 -11.70
CA PHE A 173 21.64 25.60 -12.43
C PHE A 173 23.05 26.14 -12.16
N ASN A 174 23.78 25.50 -11.25
CA ASN A 174 25.24 25.53 -11.24
C ASN A 174 25.72 24.12 -11.60
N TYR A 175 26.03 23.92 -12.88
CA TYR A 175 26.69 22.71 -13.35
C TYR A 175 28.08 22.63 -12.72
N TYR A 176 28.31 21.63 -11.88
CA TYR A 176 29.64 21.08 -11.66
C TYR A 176 29.53 19.56 -11.76
N TRP A 177 29.91 19.03 -12.92
CA TRP A 177 30.28 17.63 -13.06
C TRP A 177 31.60 17.43 -12.30
N VAL A 178 31.63 16.44 -11.41
CA VAL A 178 32.88 15.80 -10.98
C VAL A 178 32.70 14.31 -11.22
#